data_AF-A0ABD2J8X3-F1
#
_entry.id   AF-A0ABD2J8X3-F1
#
_cell.length_a   1.000
_cell.length_b   1.000
_cell.length_c   1.000
_cell.angle_alpha   90.00
_cell.angle_beta   90.00
_cell.angle_gamma   90.00
#
_symmetry.space_group_name_H-M   'P 1'
#
loop_
_entity.id
_entity.type
_entity.pdbx_description
1 polymer ?
#
loop_
_entity_poly.entity_id
_entity_poly.type
_entity_poly.pdbx_seq_one_letter_code
_entity_poly.pdbx_strand_id
1 'polypeptide(L)'
;MLEALITLHSAGFAHCDLTAANTAIGYQTTERRRIFLIDFGSALKIAQNPTTRKKDLMMWFELMAKMYAGRIPTEITAEFSC
;
A
#
# COMPACT_ATOMS: atom_id res chain seq x y z
N MET A 1 -3.46 7.37 2.70
CA MET A 1 -2.94 6.12 2.12
C MET A 1 -3.77 5.62 0.94
N LEU A 2 -5.04 5.22 1.12
CA LEU A 2 -5.86 4.72 0.00
C LEU A 2 -6.01 5.75 -1.13
N GLU A 3 -6.21 7.02 -0.79
CA GLU A 3 -6.23 8.13 -1.76
C GLU A 3 -4.93 8.20 -2.58
N ALA A 4 -3.76 8.07 -1.95
CA ALA A 4 -2.47 8.09 -2.62
C ALA A 4 -2.33 6.92 -3.60
N LEU A 5 -2.82 5.73 -3.25
CA LEU A 5 -2.83 4.57 -4.14
C LEU A 5 -3.79 4.75 -5.32
N ILE A 6 -4.97 5.30 -5.08
CA ILE A 6 -5.91 5.64 -6.15
C ILE A 6 -5.25 6.62 -7.13
N THR A 7 -4.62 7.68 -6.62
CA THR A 7 -3.91 8.65 -7.45
C THR A 7 -2.78 8.02 -8.25
N LEU A 8 -1.96 7.17 -7.63
CA LEU A 8 -0.86 6.47 -8.30
C LEU A 8 -1.35 5.53 -9.41
N HIS A 9 -2.39 4.74 -9.12
CA HIS A 9 -3.01 3.81 -10.07
C HIS A 9 -3.67 4.56 -11.23
N SER A 10 -4.34 5.68 -10.96
CA SER A 10 -4.91 6.57 -11.98
C SER A 10 -3.84 7.19 -12.87
N ALA A 11 -2.62 7.39 -12.35
CA ALA A 11 -1.47 7.81 -13.16
C ALA A 11 -0.83 6.67 -13.98
N GLY A 12 -1.33 5.43 -13.86
CA GLY A 12 -0.88 4.27 -14.62
C GLY A 12 0.27 3.49 -13.98
N PHE A 13 0.58 3.75 -12.72
CA PHE A 13 1.66 3.09 -11.97
C PHE A 13 1.12 2.30 -10.78
N ALA A 14 1.82 1.23 -10.43
CA ALA A 14 1.68 0.52 -9.16
C ALA A 14 2.95 0.76 -8.33
N HIS A 15 2.82 0.82 -7.01
CA HIS A 15 3.92 1.06 -6.09
C HIS A 15 4.85 -0.15 -5.97
N CYS A 16 4.27 -1.36 -5.93
CA CYS A 16 4.94 -2.65 -5.83
C CYS A 16 5.76 -2.92 -4.55
N ASP A 17 5.95 -1.93 -3.68
CA ASP A 17 6.64 -2.09 -2.39
C ASP A 17 5.90 -1.38 -1.24
N LEU A 18 4.68 -1.83 -0.96
CA LEU A 18 3.85 -1.25 0.09
C LEU A 18 4.15 -1.88 1.45
N THR A 19 4.92 -1.16 2.26
CA THR A 19 5.31 -1.57 3.61
C THR A 19 5.15 -0.40 4.59
N ALA A 20 5.16 -0.69 5.90
CA ALA A 20 5.12 0.36 6.91
C ALA A 20 6.36 1.29 6.84
N ALA A 21 7.51 0.77 6.42
CA ALA A 21 8.74 1.54 6.24
C ALA A 21 8.63 2.57 5.10
N ASN A 22 7.83 2.25 4.07
CA ASN A 22 7.54 3.14 2.95
C ASN A 22 6.29 4.00 3.19
N THR A 23 5.91 4.18 4.47
CA THR A 23 4.88 5.13 4.89
C THR A 23 5.45 6.14 5.87
N ALA A 24 4.99 7.38 5.77
CA ALA A 24 5.39 8.46 6.67
C ALA A 24 4.17 9.12 7.32
N ILE A 25 4.32 9.55 8.58
CA ILE A 25 3.31 10.34 9.28
C ILE A 25 3.73 11.81 9.22
N GLY A 26 2.88 12.66 8.65
CA GLY A 26 3.12 14.10 8.64
C GLY A 26 2.99 14.73 10.03
N TYR A 27 3.89 15.66 10.34
CA TYR A 27 4.00 16.35 11.63
C TYR A 27 3.23 17.69 11.67
N GLN A 28 2.16 17.87 10.90
CA GLN A 28 1.39 19.12 10.98
C GLN A 28 0.55 19.19 12.26
N THR A 29 0.62 20.33 12.94
CA THR A 29 0.12 20.56 14.30
C THR A 29 -1.40 20.79 14.39
N THR A 30 -2.06 21.06 13.25
CA THR A 30 -3.47 21.46 13.19
C THR A 30 -4.37 20.52 12.40
N GLU A 31 -3.83 19.59 11.61
CA GLU A 31 -4.59 18.59 10.87
C GLU A 31 -4.40 17.18 11.45
N ARG A 32 -5.42 16.32 11.30
CA ARG A 32 -5.33 14.88 11.63
C ARG A 32 -4.05 14.29 11.05
N ARG A 33 -3.30 13.51 11.86
CA ARG A 33 -2.09 12.80 11.44
C ARG A 33 -2.29 12.14 10.07
N ARG A 34 -1.72 12.73 9.03
CA ARG A 34 -1.86 12.27 7.64
C ARG A 34 -0.75 11.28 7.33
N ILE A 35 -1.13 10.14 6.73
CA ILE A 35 -0.19 9.12 6.28
C ILE A 35 0.14 9.36 4.80
N PHE A 36 1.42 9.50 4.51
CA PHE A 36 2.01 9.66 3.19
C PHE A 36 2.61 8.34 2.71
N LEU A 37 2.50 8.09 1.40
CA LEU A 37 3.21 7.02 0.70
C LEU A 37 4.53 7.61 0.18
N ILE A 38 5.64 6.93 0.43
CA ILE A 38 6.99 7.38 0.04
C ILE A 38 7.74 6.23 -0.65
N ASP A 39 8.88 6.57 -1.25
CA ASP A 39 9.79 5.63 -1.93
C ASP A 39 9.19 4.87 -3.13
N PHE A 40 9.27 5.49 -4.32
CA PHE A 40 8.78 4.93 -5.58
C PHE A 40 9.85 4.16 -6.37
N GLY A 41 10.97 3.77 -5.74
CA GLY A 41 12.08 3.10 -6.45
C GLY A 41 11.69 1.77 -7.10
N SER A 42 10.66 1.12 -6.58
CA SER A 42 10.12 -0.17 -7.08
C SER A 42 8.87 -0.01 -7.97
N ALA A 43 8.43 1.22 -8.24
CA ALA A 43 7.18 1.46 -8.96
C ALA A 43 7.22 0.95 -10.41
N LEU A 44 6.13 0.31 -10.85
CA LEU A 44 6.01 -0.27 -12.19
C LEU A 44 4.81 0.28 -12.95
N LYS A 45 4.93 0.37 -14.28
CA LYS A 45 3.80 0.70 -15.14
C LYS A 45 2.80 -0.45 -15.16
N ILE A 46 1.54 -0.16 -14.80
CA ILE A 46 0.45 -1.16 -14.79
C ILE A 46 0.25 -1.75 -16.19
N ALA A 47 0.44 -0.96 -17.25
CA ALA A 47 0.30 -1.43 -18.62
C ALA A 47 1.27 -2.58 -18.99
N GLN A 48 2.43 -2.65 -18.34
CA GLN A 48 3.42 -3.72 -18.56
C GLN A 48 3.10 -4.99 -17.78
N ASN A 49 2.47 -4.84 -16.61
CA ASN A 49 2.05 -5.97 -15.79
C ASN A 49 0.76 -5.62 -15.01
N PRO A 50 -0.42 -5.91 -15.57
CA PRO A 50 -1.70 -5.54 -14.96
C PRO A 50 -1.95 -6.14 -13.57
N THR A 51 -1.26 -7.25 -13.24
CA THR A 51 -1.39 -7.89 -11.92
C THR A 51 -0.85 -7.03 -10.78
N THR A 52 0.07 -6.10 -11.08
CA THR A 52 0.70 -5.21 -10.09
C THR A 52 -0.33 -4.35 -9.35
N ARG A 53 -1.37 -3.88 -10.04
CA ARG A 53 -2.47 -3.14 -9.42
C ARG A 53 -3.18 -3.96 -8.35
N LYS A 54 -3.48 -5.23 -8.64
CA LYS A 54 -4.12 -6.15 -7.68
C LYS A 54 -3.19 -6.46 -6.52
N LYS A 55 -1.89 -6.65 -6.79
CA LYS A 55 -0.86 -6.89 -5.77
C LYS A 55 -0.76 -5.70 -4.80
N ASP A 56 -0.74 -4.47 -5.30
CA ASP A 56 -0.74 -3.27 -4.45
C ASP A 56 -1.94 -3.23 -3.50
N LEU A 57 -3.15 -3.53 -4.01
CA LEU A 57 -4.35 -3.55 -3.18
C LEU A 57 -4.27 -4.64 -2.09
N MET A 58 -3.65 -5.78 -2.40
CA MET A 58 -3.44 -6.84 -1.42
C MET A 58 -2.42 -6.41 -0.35
N MET A 59 -1.27 -5.87 -0.76
CA MET A 59 -0.27 -5.37 0.20
C MET A 59 -0.84 -4.27 1.10
N TRP A 60 -1.66 -3.37 0.54
CA TRP A 60 -2.38 -2.36 1.32
C TRP A 60 -3.30 -3.00 2.36
N PHE A 61 -4.08 -4.00 1.96
CA PHE A 61 -4.98 -4.72 2.87
C PHE A 61 -4.20 -5.40 4.01
N GLU A 62 -3.10 -6.09 3.67
CA GLU A 62 -2.22 -6.71 4.67
C GLU A 62 -1.62 -5.68 5.63
N LEU A 63 -1.15 -4.55 5.11
CA LEU A 63 -0.62 -3.46 5.92
C LEU A 63 -1.68 -2.90 6.88
N MET A 64 -2.90 -2.69 6.39
CA MET A 64 -4.01 -2.22 7.21
C MET A 64 -4.38 -3.23 8.30
N ALA A 65 -4.45 -4.52 7.97
CA ALA A 65 -4.71 -5.59 8.93
C ALA A 65 -3.62 -5.63 10.02
N LYS A 66 -2.34 -5.55 9.64
CA LYS A 66 -1.20 -5.46 10.57
C LYS A 66 -1.31 -4.24 11.49
N MET A 67 -1.61 -3.07 10.94
CA MET A 67 -1.75 -1.83 11.72
C MET A 67 -2.91 -1.89 12.71
N TYR A 68 -4.03 -2.51 12.31
CA TYR A 68 -5.23 -2.57 13.15
C TYR A 68 -5.14 -3.65 14.24
N ALA A 69 -4.68 -4.85 13.89
CA ALA A 69 -4.64 -5.99 14.82
C ALA A 69 -3.31 -6.13 15.57
N GLY A 70 -2.27 -5.38 15.19
CA GLY A 70 -0.89 -5.56 15.67
C GLY A 70 -0.22 -6.85 15.16
N ARG A 71 -0.89 -7.63 14.31
CA ARG A 71 -0.43 -8.90 13.73
C ARG A 71 -1.17 -9.21 12.42
N ILE A 72 -0.62 -10.11 11.60
CA ILE A 72 -1.31 -10.61 10.40
C ILE A 72 -2.33 -11.68 10.81
N PRO A 73 -3.61 -11.60 10.39
CA PRO A 73 -4.55 -12.70 10.56
C PRO A 73 -4.10 -13.92 9.74
N THR A 74 -3.86 -15.05 10.40
CA THR A 74 -3.30 -16.29 9.80
C THR A 74 -4.24 -16.96 8.80
N GLU A 75 -5.53 -16.68 8.88
CA GLU A 75 -6.56 -17.20 7.97
C GLU A 75 -6.43 -16.59 6.57
N ILE A 76 -5.95 -15.34 6.48
CA ILE A 76 -5.81 -14.60 5.22
C ILE A 76 -4.59 -15.13 4.44
N THR A 77 -3.50 -15.47 5.13
CA THR A 77 -2.27 -15.96 4.47
C THR A 77 -2.47 -17.28 3.71
N ALA A 78 -3.44 -18.11 4.11
CA ALA A 78 -3.70 -19.41 3.48
C ALA A 78 -4.41 -19.28 2.11
N GLU A 79 -5.24 -18.26 1.90
CA GLU A 79 -5.99 -18.07 0.65
C GLU A 79 -5.19 -17.38 -0.46
N PHE A 80 -4.07 -16.74 -0.12
CA PHE A 80 -3.27 -15.93 -1.06
C PHE A 80 -1.84 -16.45 -1.27
N SER A 81 -1.52 -17.63 -0.73
CA SER A 81 -0.29 -18.38 -1.04
C SER A 81 -0.46 -19.12 -2.37
N CYS A 82 -0.38 -18.41 -3.50
CA CYS A 82 -0.23 -18.99 -4.84
C CYS A 82 0.92 -18.32 -5.59
#